data_AF-A0A951ZLW4-F1
#
_entry.id   AF-A0A951ZLW4-F1
#
_cell.length_a   1.000
_cell.length_b   1.000
_cell.length_c   1.000
_cell.angle_alpha   90.00
_cell.angle_beta   90.00
_cell.angle_gamma   90.00
#
_symmetry.space_group_name_H-M   'P 1'
#
loop_
_entity.id
_entity.type
_entity.pdbx_description
1 polymer ?
#
loop_
_entity_poly.entity_id
_entity_poly.type
_entity_poly.pdbx_seq_one_letter_code
_entity_poly.pdbx_strand_id
1 'polypeptide(L)'
;MDRIDNPIYIKFAAIDIGSNAIRLLFYNIYEDGNGQDVFKKVALTRVPIRLGEDVFVNGSISKEKEDKLLKAMLAFRNLIEIHDVKGYRACATSAMREADN
;
A
#
# COMPACT_ATOMS: atom_id res chain seq x y z
N MET A 1 19.46 -4.97 -27.12
CA MET A 1 18.30 -4.04 -27.26
C MET A 1 17.82 -3.80 -25.86
N ASP A 2 18.67 -3.13 -25.09
CA ASP A 2 18.67 -3.16 -23.64
C ASP A 2 18.49 -1.74 -23.16
N ARG A 3 17.42 -1.58 -22.37
CA ARG A 3 16.88 -0.31 -21.91
C ARG A 3 17.93 0.38 -21.05
N ILE A 4 18.50 1.44 -21.59
CA ILE A 4 19.28 2.41 -20.82
C ILE A 4 18.35 2.97 -19.75
N ASP A 5 18.85 2.98 -18.53
CA ASP A 5 18.21 3.50 -17.33
C ASP A 5 17.65 4.90 -17.55
N ASN A 6 16.37 5.00 -17.96
CA ASN A 6 15.69 6.29 -17.88
C ASN A 6 15.63 6.68 -16.41
N PRO A 7 16.12 7.87 -16.04
CA PRO A 7 16.22 8.26 -14.64
C PRO A 7 14.83 8.26 -14.02
N ILE A 8 14.70 7.56 -12.89
CA ILE A 8 13.50 7.62 -12.06
C ILE A 8 13.42 9.06 -11.55
N TYR A 9 12.40 9.80 -11.98
CA TYR A 9 12.25 11.18 -11.55
C TYR A 9 11.20 11.31 -10.43
N ILE A 10 10.25 10.36 -10.33
CA ILE A 10 9.27 10.32 -9.23
C ILE A 10 9.01 8.89 -8.77
N LYS A 11 8.88 8.73 -7.44
CA LYS A 11 8.45 7.50 -6.80
C LYS A 11 7.26 7.77 -5.89
N PHE A 12 6.23 6.93 -5.99
CA PHE A 12 5.03 7.02 -5.16
C PHE A 12 4.77 5.70 -4.43
N ALA A 13 4.04 5.79 -3.32
CA ALA A 13 3.49 4.62 -2.65
C ALA A 13 1.97 4.70 -2.50
N ALA A 14 1.31 3.55 -2.43
CA ALA A 14 -0.11 3.44 -2.12
C ALA A 14 -0.32 2.35 -1.06
N ILE A 15 -1.14 2.66 -0.06
CA ILE A 15 -1.61 1.70 0.93
C ILE A 15 -3.08 1.42 0.66
N ASP A 16 -3.43 0.14 0.57
CA ASP A 16 -4.80 -0.34 0.41
C ASP A 16 -5.16 -1.21 1.62
N ILE A 17 -6.13 -0.78 2.43
CA ILE A 17 -6.64 -1.50 3.60
C ILE A 17 -7.94 -2.19 3.20
N GLY A 18 -7.81 -3.45 2.79
CA GLY A 18 -8.91 -4.30 2.36
C GLY A 18 -9.40 -5.25 3.44
N SER A 19 -10.62 -5.74 3.27
CA SER A 19 -11.26 -6.69 4.19
C SER A 19 -10.52 -8.03 4.28
N ASN A 20 -9.79 -8.44 3.24
CA ASN A 20 -9.00 -9.67 3.23
C ASN A 20 -7.51 -9.42 3.52
N ALA A 21 -6.95 -8.33 3.00
CA ALA A 21 -5.53 -8.04 3.14
C ALA A 21 -5.26 -6.56 3.03
N ILE A 22 -4.12 -6.17 3.59
CA ILE A 22 -3.56 -4.85 3.50
C ILE A 22 -2.37 -4.90 2.55
N ARG A 23 -2.20 -3.89 1.73
CA ARG A 23 -1.15 -3.84 0.72
C ARG A 23 -0.39 -2.52 0.80
N LEU A 24 0.93 -2.60 0.57
CA LEU A 24 1.79 -1.46 0.24
C LEU A 24 2.34 -1.66 -1.16
N LEU A 25 2.10 -0.69 -2.03
CA LEU A 25 2.48 -0.69 -3.43
C LEU A 25 3.44 0.45 -3.69
N PHE A 26 4.56 0.18 -4.37
CA PHE A 26 5.49 1.19 -4.85
C PHE A 26 5.48 1.27 -6.37
N TYR A 27 5.47 2.49 -6.90
CA TYR A 27 5.58 2.77 -8.32
C TYR A 27 6.67 3.81 -8.59
N ASN A 28 7.42 3.57 -9.65
CA ASN A 28 8.29 4.57 -10.25
C ASN A 28 7.61 5.14 -11.48
N ILE A 29 7.86 6.42 -11.73
CA ILE A 29 7.51 7.10 -12.97
C ILE A 29 8.82 7.50 -13.64
N TYR A 30 8.92 7.18 -14.92
CA TYR A 30 9.98 7.60 -15.83
C TYR A 30 9.37 8.15 -17.11
N GLU A 31 10.11 9.01 -17.77
CA GLU A 31 9.77 9.47 -19.12
C GLU A 31 10.27 8.42 -20.13
N ASP A 32 9.50 8.08 -21.15
CA ASP A 32 9.97 7.25 -22.26
C ASP A 32 10.73 8.06 -23.32
N GLY A 33 11.25 7.38 -24.35
CA GLY A 33 11.97 8.05 -25.44
C GLY A 33 11.12 9.01 -26.30
N ASN A 34 9.81 9.10 -26.04
CA ASN A 34 8.87 9.99 -26.72
C ASN A 34 8.34 11.11 -25.80
N GLY A 35 8.88 11.27 -24.60
CA GLY A 35 8.43 12.28 -23.64
C GLY A 35 7.16 11.90 -22.87
N GLN A 36 6.75 10.63 -22.87
CA GLN A 36 5.54 10.17 -22.16
C GLN A 36 5.86 9.56 -20.80
N ASP A 37 5.00 9.82 -19.83
CA ASP A 37 5.08 9.22 -18.51
C ASP A 37 4.75 7.73 -18.54
N VAL A 38 5.66 6.91 -18.02
CA VAL A 38 5.47 5.47 -17.87
C VAL A 38 5.56 5.08 -16.40
N PHE A 39 4.52 4.37 -15.96
CA PHE A 39 4.35 3.92 -14.60
C PHE A 39 4.81 2.47 -14.47
N LYS A 40 5.84 2.21 -13.66
CA LYS A 40 6.34 0.86 -13.41
C LYS A 40 6.19 0.48 -11.95
N LYS A 41 5.49 -0.63 -11.72
CA LYS A 41 5.38 -1.28 -10.43
C LYS A 41 6.76 -1.75 -9.98
N VAL A 42 7.17 -1.32 -8.79
CA VAL A 42 8.44 -1.69 -8.18
C VAL A 42 8.25 -2.89 -7.25
N ALA A 43 7.30 -2.76 -6.32
CA ALA A 43 7.06 -3.78 -5.31
C ALA A 43 5.60 -3.73 -4.84
N LEU A 44 5.12 -4.87 -4.36
CA LEU A 44 3.82 -5.00 -3.70
C LEU A 44 3.96 -5.93 -2.50
N THR A 45 3.93 -5.36 -1.31
CA THR A 45 3.88 -6.11 -0.06
C THR A 45 2.43 -6.35 0.30
N ARG A 46 2.07 -7.60 0.62
CA ARG A 46 0.71 -7.99 1.01
C ARG A 46 0.73 -8.66 2.39
N VAL A 47 -0.09 -8.15 3.31
CA VAL A 47 -0.26 -8.71 4.66
C VAL A 47 -1.70 -9.22 4.83
N PRO A 48 -1.93 -10.54 4.97
CA PRO A 48 -3.26 -11.10 5.10
C PRO A 48 -3.76 -11.02 6.55
N ILE A 49 -4.33 -9.88 6.95
CA ILE A 49 -4.92 -9.70 8.30
C ILE A 49 -6.38 -10.19 8.36
N ARG A 50 -7.11 -10.13 7.24
CA ARG A 50 -8.53 -10.53 7.12
C ARG A 50 -9.47 -9.81 8.10
N LEU A 51 -9.42 -8.48 8.12
CA LEU A 51 -10.27 -7.63 8.96
C LEU A 51 -11.77 -7.93 8.80
N GLY A 52 -12.21 -8.26 7.58
CA GLY A 52 -13.61 -8.53 7.27
C GLY A 52 -14.19 -9.73 7.99
N GLU A 53 -13.39 -10.74 8.36
CA GLU A 53 -13.92 -11.88 9.14
C GLU A 53 -14.47 -11.44 10.50
N ASP A 54 -13.88 -10.40 11.10
CA ASP A 54 -14.34 -9.89 12.39
C ASP A 54 -15.49 -8.92 12.16
N VAL A 55 -15.31 -7.95 11.27
CA VAL A 55 -16.27 -6.86 11.05
C VAL A 55 -17.60 -7.39 10.50
N PHE A 56 -17.57 -8.33 9.56
CA PHE A 56 -18.80 -8.84 8.94
C PHE A 56 -19.61 -9.76 9.86
N VAL A 57 -19.02 -10.23 10.96
CA VAL A 57 -19.68 -11.11 11.94
C VAL A 57 -20.03 -10.35 13.22
N ASN A 58 -19.08 -9.56 13.73
CA ASN A 58 -19.16 -8.94 15.05
C ASN A 58 -19.32 -7.41 15.00
N GLY A 59 -19.24 -6.77 13.83
CA GLY A 59 -19.30 -5.30 13.67
C GLY A 59 -18.04 -4.55 14.10
N SER A 60 -17.06 -5.23 14.69
CA SER A 60 -15.84 -4.60 15.23
C SER A 60 -14.58 -5.36 14.81
N ILE A 61 -13.46 -4.67 14.70
CA ILE A 61 -12.14 -5.29 14.53
C ILE A 61 -11.68 -5.88 15.88
N SER A 62 -11.28 -7.15 15.92
CA SER A 62 -10.77 -7.74 17.16
C SER A 62 -9.44 -7.10 17.59
N LYS A 63 -9.16 -7.14 18.89
CA LYS A 63 -7.93 -6.58 19.45
C LYS A 63 -6.66 -7.17 18.80
N GLU A 64 -6.69 -8.46 18.51
CA GLU A 64 -5.58 -9.13 17.82
C GLU A 64 -5.34 -8.54 16.42
N LYS A 65 -6.41 -8.28 15.65
CA LYS A 65 -6.29 -7.74 14.30
C LYS A 65 -5.97 -6.25 14.29
N GLU A 66 -6.44 -5.47 15.26
CA GLU A 66 -5.98 -4.09 15.50
C GLU A 66 -4.46 -4.03 15.67
N ASP A 67 -3.92 -4.87 16.57
CA ASP A 67 -2.50 -4.87 16.89
C ASP A 67 -1.66 -5.30 15.66
N LYS A 68 -2.15 -6.25 14.86
CA LYS A 68 -1.52 -6.63 13.59
C LYS A 68 -1.59 -5.50 12.56
N LEU A 69 -2.72 -4.81 12.44
CA LEU A 69 -2.91 -3.66 11.55
C LEU A 69 -1.93 -2.55 11.90
N LEU A 70 -1.83 -2.19 13.19
CA LEU A 70 -0.89 -1.17 13.66
C LEU A 70 0.56 -1.53 13.33
N LYS A 71 0.97 -2.78 13.59
CA LYS A 71 2.31 -3.28 13.24
C LYS A 71 2.58 -3.21 11.74
N ALA A 72 1.61 -3.58 10.90
CA ALA A 72 1.73 -3.49 9.45
C ALA A 72 1.88 -2.03 8.98
N MET A 73 1.11 -1.10 9.53
CA MET A 73 1.19 0.31 9.18
C MET A 73 2.51 0.95 9.59
N LEU A 74 3.06 0.59 10.76
CA LEU A 74 4.40 1.02 11.18
C LEU A 74 5.49 0.48 10.26
N ALA A 75 5.42 -0.80 9.88
CA ALA A 75 6.35 -1.37 8.91
C ALA A 75 6.25 -0.67 7.55
N PHE A 76 5.04 -0.35 7.09
CA PHE A 76 4.82 0.35 5.83
C PHE A 76 5.38 1.77 5.86
N ARG A 77 5.22 2.50 6.96
CA ARG A 77 5.84 3.81 7.15
C ARG A 77 7.36 3.73 7.00
N ASN A 78 8.02 2.80 7.69
CA ASN A 78 9.47 2.64 7.59
C ASN A 78 9.91 2.29 6.17
N LEU A 79 9.16 1.42 5.47
CA LEU A 79 9.44 1.10 4.06
C LEU A 79 9.29 2.33 3.16
N ILE A 80 8.24 3.13 3.36
CA ILE A 80 7.99 4.37 2.62
C ILE A 80 9.14 5.38 2.82
N GLU A 81 9.61 5.54 4.06
CA GLU A 81 10.73 6.42 4.41
C GLU A 81 12.04 5.94 3.76
N ILE A 82 12.37 4.64 3.89
CA ILE A 82 13.58 4.05 3.26
C ILE A 82 13.54 4.17 1.73
N HIS A 83 12.35 4.21 1.14
CA HIS A 83 12.18 4.28 -0.30
C HIS A 83 12.21 5.71 -0.85
N ASP A 84 12.30 6.75 -0.01
CA ASP A 84 12.31 8.16 -0.39
C ASP A 84 11.19 8.54 -1.38
N VAL A 85 9.97 8.08 -1.12
CA VAL A 85 8.84 8.37 -2.02
C VAL A 85 8.46 9.85 -1.95
N LYS A 86 8.12 10.44 -3.09
CA LYS A 86 7.64 11.83 -3.21
C LYS A 86 6.31 12.05 -2.50
N GLY A 87 5.50 11.00 -2.43
CA GLY A 87 4.21 11.04 -1.74
C GLY A 87 3.57 9.66 -1.67
N TYR A 88 2.55 9.55 -0.82
CA TYR A 88 1.76 8.33 -0.74
C TYR A 88 0.30 8.64 -0.40
N ARG A 89 -0.58 7.69 -0.73
CA ARG A 89 -1.98 7.73 -0.33
C ARG A 89 -2.36 6.41 0.33
N ALA A 90 -3.09 6.49 1.43
CA ALA A 90 -3.72 5.34 2.05
C ALA A 90 -5.23 5.39 1.82
N CYS A 91 -5.82 4.27 1.40
CA CYS A 91 -7.25 4.10 1.21
C CYS A 91 -7.73 2.88 1.99
N ALA A 92 -8.91 3.00 2.60
CA ALA A 92 -9.56 1.92 3.31
C ALA A 92 -10.92 1.60 2.69
N THR A 93 -11.33 0.33 2.75
CA THR A 93 -12.57 -0.16 2.10
C THR A 93 -13.57 -0.71 3.12
N SER A 94 -14.43 -1.65 2.74
CA SER A 94 -15.63 -2.04 3.49
C SER A 94 -15.37 -2.39 4.94
N ALA A 95 -14.38 -3.26 5.24
CA ALA A 95 -14.12 -3.66 6.63
C ALA A 95 -13.81 -2.48 7.55
N MET A 96 -13.01 -1.50 7.11
CA MET A 96 -12.71 -0.33 7.96
C MET A 96 -13.87 0.66 8.06
N ARG A 97 -14.71 0.75 7.02
CA ARG A 97 -15.87 1.65 7.00
C ARG A 97 -17.02 1.12 7.85
N GLU A 98 -17.14 -0.21 7.94
CA GLU A 98 -18.23 -0.91 8.63
C GLU A 98 -17.86 -1.30 10.07
N ALA A 99 -16.59 -1.14 10.46
CA ALA A 99 -16.15 -1.36 11.83
C ALA A 99 -16.60 -0.21 12.75
N ASP A 100 -17.08 -0.55 13.94
CA ASP A 100 -17.44 0.41 14.98
C ASP A 100 -16.22 1.07 15.66
N ASN A 101 -15.03 0.46 15.53
CA ASN A 101 -13.76 0.85 16.17
C ASN A 101 -12.60 1.04 15.18
#